data_AF-A0A1H0UBV7-F1
#
_entry.id   AF-A0A1H0UBV7-F1
#
_cell.length_a   1.000
_cell.length_b   1.000
_cell.length_c   1.000
_cell.angle_alpha   90.00
_cell.angle_beta   90.00
_cell.angle_gamma   90.00
#
_symmetry.space_group_name_H-M   'P 1'
#
loop_
_entity.id
_entity.type
_entity.pdbx_description
1 polymer ?
#
loop_
_entity_poly.entity_id
_entity_poly.type
_entity_poly.pdbx_seq_one_letter_code
_entity_poly.pdbx_strand_id
1 'polypeptide(L)'
;MVTSQYSEGKAPVGTIHIVDPSPLNWLFVLFNTMEEAVGTDREGRIVPALATSTKWVNEKTLELKLREGVLFHNNEPFTAEHVIKAFNEIKPWIAPHPPGTWVNLPEETSLEKVDEFTVQFHFPKPEGLALGKLRAHHYATFQFWDKLGFGYRKLGTAEGHW
;
A
#
# COMPACT_ATOMS: atom_id res chain seq x y z
N MET A 1 30.27 25.25 22.45
CA MET A 1 30.77 24.10 21.66
C MET A 1 30.59 22.86 22.51
N VAL A 2 29.77 21.89 22.09
CA VAL A 2 29.58 20.62 22.81
C VAL A 2 30.15 19.53 21.92
N THR A 3 31.32 19.01 22.29
CA THR A 3 31.96 17.87 21.62
C THR A 3 31.35 16.59 22.16
N SER A 4 30.66 15.84 21.29
CA SER A 4 30.13 14.51 21.62
C SER A 4 31.28 13.51 21.78
N GLN A 5 31.43 12.95 22.97
CA GLN A 5 32.24 11.75 23.20
C GLN A 5 31.37 10.52 22.91
N TYR A 6 31.34 10.06 21.66
CA TYR A 6 30.93 8.69 21.40
C TYR A 6 32.13 7.79 21.73
N SER A 7 32.01 6.96 22.77
CA SER A 7 32.94 5.86 23.02
C SER A 7 32.93 4.92 21.81
N GLU A 8 34.11 4.57 21.29
CA GLU A 8 34.25 3.54 20.25
C GLU A 8 33.56 2.25 20.73
N GLY A 9 32.39 1.93 20.15
CA GLY A 9 31.71 0.68 20.42
C GLY A 9 32.59 -0.49 19.98
N LYS A 10 32.58 -1.59 20.75
CA LYS A 10 33.30 -2.82 20.37
C LYS A 10 32.96 -3.20 18.92
N ALA A 11 33.97 -3.55 18.13
CA ALA A 11 33.76 -4.05 16.78
C ALA A 11 32.79 -5.24 16.80
N PRO A 12 31.81 -5.31 15.88
CA PRO A 12 30.88 -6.42 15.82
C PRO A 12 31.64 -7.74 15.65
N VAL A 13 31.34 -8.73 16.51
CA VAL A 13 31.99 -10.05 16.48
C VAL A 13 31.04 -11.07 15.85
N GLY A 14 31.22 -11.34 14.56
CA GLY A 14 30.51 -12.39 13.83
C GLY A 14 29.24 -11.94 13.09
N THR A 15 28.62 -12.89 12.40
CA THR A 15 27.42 -12.70 11.58
C THR A 15 26.24 -13.43 12.22
N ILE A 16 25.12 -12.74 12.43
CA ILE A 16 23.85 -13.37 12.79
C ILE A 16 23.03 -13.53 11.50
N HIS A 17 22.71 -14.77 11.15
CA HIS A 17 21.75 -15.07 10.10
C HIS A 17 20.35 -15.17 10.72
N ILE A 18 19.54 -14.11 10.54
CA ILE A 18 18.12 -14.17 10.91
C ILE A 18 17.39 -14.86 9.75
N VAL A 19 16.80 -16.02 10.03
CA VAL A 19 15.97 -16.77 9.08
C VAL A 19 14.54 -16.76 9.60
N ASP A 20 13.63 -16.14 8.87
CA ASP A 20 12.19 -16.27 9.08
C ASP A 20 11.63 -17.31 8.11
N PRO A 21 11.24 -18.51 8.59
CA PRO A 21 10.71 -19.56 7.72
C PRO A 21 9.24 -19.35 7.35
N SER A 22 8.58 -18.30 7.86
CA SER A 22 7.16 -18.07 7.62
C SER A 22 6.89 -17.74 6.15
N PRO A 23 5.98 -18.47 5.47
CA PRO A 23 5.56 -18.13 4.11
C PRO A 23 4.75 -16.82 4.05
N LEU A 24 4.39 -16.25 5.21
CA LEU A 24 3.64 -15.01 5.33
C LEU A 24 4.51 -13.83 5.80
N ASN A 25 5.83 -14.01 5.93
CA ASN A 25 6.74 -12.95 6.41
C ASN A 25 6.59 -11.64 5.61
N TRP A 26 6.37 -11.77 4.30
CA TRP A 26 6.22 -10.67 3.37
C TRP A 26 5.01 -9.79 3.67
N LEU A 27 3.95 -10.35 4.26
CA LEU A 27 2.82 -9.56 4.74
C LEU A 27 3.22 -8.68 5.92
N PHE A 28 4.04 -9.19 6.83
CA PHE A 28 4.51 -8.39 7.95
C PHE A 28 5.43 -7.27 7.48
N VAL A 29 6.32 -7.53 6.51
CA VAL A 29 7.11 -6.48 5.87
C VAL A 29 6.17 -5.45 5.22
N LEU A 30 5.19 -5.89 4.43
CA LEU A 30 4.22 -5.04 3.77
C LEU A 30 3.48 -4.12 4.75
N PHE A 31 2.85 -4.68 5.78
CA PHE A 31 2.07 -3.92 6.77
C PHE A 31 2.90 -2.98 7.64
N ASN A 32 4.22 -3.15 7.71
CA ASN A 32 5.11 -2.28 8.48
C ASN A 32 5.91 -1.29 7.60
N THR A 33 5.85 -1.41 6.27
CA THR A 33 6.64 -0.57 5.36
C THR A 33 5.80 0.22 4.36
N MET A 34 4.55 -0.18 4.14
CA MET A 34 3.61 0.50 3.25
C MET A 34 2.32 0.80 3.99
N GLU A 35 1.69 1.91 3.61
CA GLU A 35 0.41 2.33 4.14
C GLU A 35 -0.70 2.22 3.09
N GLU A 36 -1.95 2.16 3.53
CA GLU A 36 -3.14 2.18 2.69
C GLU A 36 -3.90 3.50 2.81
N ALA A 37 -4.93 3.70 1.97
CA ALA A 37 -5.81 4.87 2.09
C ALA A 37 -6.56 4.92 3.43
N VAL A 38 -6.93 3.76 3.97
CA VAL A 38 -7.70 3.64 5.21
C VAL A 38 -7.06 2.64 6.17
N GLY A 39 -7.19 2.94 7.45
CA GLY A 39 -6.79 2.13 8.60
C GLY A 39 -7.95 1.32 9.19
N THR A 40 -7.64 0.47 10.16
CA THR A 40 -8.62 -0.07 11.11
C THR A 40 -8.17 0.21 12.53
N ASP A 41 -9.06 0.74 13.36
CA ASP A 41 -8.78 0.92 14.78
C ASP A 41 -8.95 -0.39 15.59
N ARG A 42 -8.74 -0.31 16.90
CA ARG A 42 -8.80 -1.47 17.81
C ARG A 42 -10.20 -2.08 17.92
N GLU A 43 -11.22 -1.29 17.58
CA GLU A 43 -12.62 -1.70 17.58
C GLU A 43 -13.05 -2.27 16.21
N GLY A 44 -12.13 -2.34 15.24
CA GLY A 44 -12.39 -2.84 13.89
C GLY A 44 -13.10 -1.84 12.99
N ARG A 45 -13.20 -0.56 13.39
CA ARG A 45 -13.80 0.49 12.56
C ARG A 45 -12.78 0.96 11.53
N ILE A 46 -13.27 1.21 10.31
CA ILE A 46 -12.46 1.80 9.26
C ILE A 46 -12.22 3.27 9.61
N VAL A 47 -10.94 3.67 9.63
CA VAL A 47 -10.50 5.03 9.98
C VAL A 47 -9.61 5.62 8.87
N PRO A 48 -9.49 6.95 8.76
CA PRO A 48 -8.57 7.58 7.79
C PRO A 48 -7.10 7.17 8.02
N ALA A 49 -6.39 6.81 6.94
CA ALA A 49 -4.93 6.62 6.90
C ALA A 49 -4.34 7.60 5.88
N LEU A 50 -3.79 7.19 4.74
CA LEU A 50 -3.27 8.14 3.74
C LEU A 50 -4.37 9.01 3.08
N ALA A 51 -5.63 8.57 3.13
CA ALA A 51 -6.77 9.42 2.81
C ALA A 51 -7.19 10.24 4.04
N THR A 52 -7.48 11.53 3.84
CA THR A 52 -8.09 12.42 4.83
C THR A 52 -9.61 12.26 4.91
N SER A 53 -10.25 11.89 3.80
CA SER A 53 -11.69 11.60 3.75
C SER A 53 -12.03 10.64 2.62
N THR A 54 -13.14 9.91 2.79
CA THR A 54 -13.74 9.08 1.75
C THR A 54 -15.22 9.46 1.59
N LYS A 55 -15.71 9.52 0.35
CA LYS A 55 -17.09 9.92 0.06
C LYS A 55 -17.63 9.20 -1.17
N TRP A 56 -18.79 8.56 -1.03
CA TRP A 56 -19.58 8.15 -2.18
C TRP A 56 -20.21 9.38 -2.83
N VAL A 57 -19.81 9.71 -4.06
CA VAL A 57 -20.38 10.83 -4.82
C VAL A 57 -21.61 10.42 -5.62
N ASN A 58 -21.75 9.12 -5.89
CA ASN A 58 -22.94 8.43 -6.37
C ASN A 58 -22.86 6.94 -5.95
N GLU A 59 -23.79 6.09 -6.40
CA GLU A 59 -23.86 4.67 -6.01
C GLU A 59 -22.65 3.82 -6.44
N LYS A 60 -21.87 4.29 -7.41
CA LYS A 60 -20.79 3.54 -8.07
C LYS A 60 -19.45 4.28 -8.09
N THR A 61 -19.36 5.46 -7.48
CA THR A 61 -18.13 6.25 -7.46
C THR A 61 -17.76 6.61 -6.04
N LEU A 62 -16.60 6.12 -5.59
CA LEU A 62 -15.99 6.46 -4.30
C LEU A 62 -14.84 7.43 -4.52
N GLU A 63 -14.94 8.63 -3.96
CA GLU A 63 -13.89 9.63 -3.95
C GLU A 63 -13.02 9.47 -2.68
N LEU A 64 -11.70 9.54 -2.87
CA LEU A 64 -10.72 9.66 -1.80
C LEU A 64 -10.03 11.02 -1.92
N LYS A 65 -9.98 11.77 -0.81
CA LYS A 65 -9.06 12.91 -0.65
C LYS A 65 -7.83 12.46 0.11
N LEU A 66 -6.65 12.73 -0.40
CA LEU A 66 -5.37 12.28 0.12
C LEU A 66 -4.76 13.33 1.05
N ARG A 67 -3.86 12.90 1.94
CA ARG A 67 -3.04 13.82 2.74
C ARG A 67 -2.01 14.51 1.86
N GLU A 68 -1.92 15.82 1.99
CA GLU A 68 -0.88 16.63 1.36
C GLU A 68 0.41 16.59 2.18
N GLY A 69 1.55 16.79 1.52
CA GLY A 69 2.87 16.87 2.16
C GLY A 69 3.43 15.53 2.67
N VAL A 70 2.79 14.40 2.34
CA VAL A 70 3.31 13.06 2.64
C VAL A 70 4.44 12.74 1.67
N LEU A 71 5.56 12.25 2.21
CA LEU A 71 6.72 11.83 1.45
C LEU A 71 6.98 10.34 1.67
N PHE A 72 7.38 9.64 0.61
CA PHE A 72 8.02 8.35 0.74
C PHE A 72 9.45 8.51 1.29
N HIS A 73 10.06 7.42 1.75
CA HIS A 73 11.41 7.43 2.32
C HIS A 73 12.52 7.89 1.34
N ASN A 74 12.25 7.93 0.03
CA ASN A 74 13.14 8.48 -1.00
C ASN A 74 12.87 9.98 -1.29
N ASN A 75 12.05 10.65 -0.48
CA ASN A 75 11.59 12.04 -0.65
C ASN A 75 10.64 12.28 -1.85
N GLU A 76 10.15 11.23 -2.49
CA GLU A 76 9.10 11.34 -3.52
C GLU A 76 7.77 11.73 -2.86
N PRO A 77 7.03 12.72 -3.40
CA PRO A 77 5.74 13.11 -2.83
C PRO A 77 4.65 12.08 -3.15
N PHE A 78 3.84 11.73 -2.15
CA PHE A 78 2.67 10.87 -2.35
C PHE A 78 1.50 11.66 -2.95
N THR A 79 0.93 11.15 -4.04
CA THR A 79 -0.12 11.80 -4.84
C THR A 79 -1.13 10.77 -5.38
N ALA A 80 -2.21 11.24 -6.00
CA ALA A 80 -3.21 10.40 -6.66
C ALA A 80 -2.62 9.44 -7.72
N GLU A 81 -1.51 9.80 -8.35
CA GLU A 81 -0.84 8.95 -9.33
C GLU A 81 -0.29 7.65 -8.72
N HIS A 82 0.15 7.69 -7.47
CA HIS A 82 0.64 6.52 -6.75
C HIS A 82 -0.48 5.53 -6.44
N VAL A 83 -1.67 6.05 -6.09
CA VAL A 83 -2.86 5.23 -5.87
C VAL A 83 -3.27 4.52 -7.16
N ILE A 84 -3.28 5.25 -8.28
CA ILE A 84 -3.61 4.71 -9.60
C ILE A 84 -2.59 3.67 -10.04
N LYS A 85 -1.29 3.95 -9.87
CA LYS A 85 -0.22 3.01 -10.21
C LYS A 85 -0.35 1.72 -9.39
N ALA A 86 -0.49 1.81 -8.07
CA ALA A 86 -0.63 0.65 -7.21
C ALA A 86 -1.86 -0.20 -7.61
N PHE A 87 -3.01 0.43 -7.86
CA PHE A 87 -4.20 -0.27 -8.33
C PHE A 87 -3.95 -1.01 -9.65
N ASN A 88 -3.35 -0.36 -10.65
CA ASN A 88 -3.08 -0.97 -11.95
C ASN A 88 -2.06 -2.12 -11.90
N GLU A 89 -1.13 -2.07 -10.94
CA GLU A 89 -0.15 -3.13 -10.72
C GLU A 89 -0.73 -4.33 -9.97
N ILE A 90 -1.69 -4.12 -9.06
CA ILE A 90 -2.32 -5.17 -8.24
C ILE A 90 -3.49 -5.83 -8.96
N LYS A 91 -4.31 -5.06 -9.68
CA LYS A 91 -5.55 -5.51 -10.34
C LYS A 91 -5.41 -6.77 -11.23
N PRO A 92 -4.32 -6.96 -12.01
CA PRO A 92 -4.19 -8.14 -12.88
C PRO A 92 -4.08 -9.48 -12.15
N TRP A 93 -3.88 -9.47 -10.83
CA TRP A 93 -3.61 -10.68 -10.05
C TRP A 93 -4.89 -11.25 -9.43
N ILE A 94 -5.08 -12.57 -9.59
CA ILE A 94 -6.28 -13.27 -9.09
C ILE A 94 -6.34 -13.26 -7.57
N ALA A 95 -5.22 -13.46 -6.88
CA ALA A 95 -5.14 -13.47 -5.41
C ALA A 95 -3.84 -12.79 -4.96
N PRO A 96 -3.77 -11.45 -4.99
CA PRO A 96 -2.56 -10.74 -4.59
C PRO A 96 -2.29 -10.80 -3.08
N HIS A 97 -3.24 -11.29 -2.28
CA HIS A 97 -3.11 -11.41 -0.83
C HIS A 97 -3.60 -12.78 -0.31
N PRO A 98 -3.10 -13.26 0.84
CA PRO A 98 -3.52 -14.54 1.44
C PRO A 98 -5.03 -14.70 1.75
N PRO A 99 -5.81 -13.63 2.01
CA PRO A 99 -7.27 -13.72 2.04
C PRO A 99 -7.92 -14.13 0.71
N GLY A 100 -7.15 -14.25 -0.37
CA GLY A 100 -7.59 -14.65 -1.70
C GLY A 100 -8.35 -13.55 -2.42
N THR A 101 -9.29 -13.95 -3.27
CA THR A 101 -10.09 -13.05 -4.11
C THR A 101 -11.06 -12.15 -3.33
N TRP A 102 -11.28 -12.41 -2.04
CA TRP A 102 -12.25 -11.69 -1.20
C TRP A 102 -11.97 -10.19 -1.09
N VAL A 103 -10.70 -9.80 -1.15
CA VAL A 103 -10.27 -8.40 -1.06
C VAL A 103 -10.16 -7.72 -2.43
N ASN A 104 -10.41 -8.45 -3.52
CA ASN A 104 -10.33 -7.88 -4.87
C ASN A 104 -11.50 -6.93 -5.13
N LEU A 105 -11.19 -5.81 -5.77
CA LEU A 105 -12.20 -4.98 -6.41
C LEU A 105 -12.72 -5.66 -7.68
N PRO A 106 -13.95 -5.33 -8.14
CA PRO A 106 -14.47 -5.83 -9.41
C PRO A 106 -13.49 -5.59 -10.56
N GLU A 107 -13.40 -6.53 -11.51
CA GLU A 107 -12.44 -6.49 -12.63
C GLU A 107 -12.61 -5.24 -13.50
N GLU A 108 -13.82 -4.73 -13.66
CA GLU A 108 -14.08 -3.52 -14.46
C GLU A 108 -13.91 -2.21 -13.66
N THR A 109 -13.40 -2.29 -12.43
CA THR A 109 -13.08 -1.09 -11.64
C THR A 109 -12.00 -0.28 -12.36
N SER A 110 -12.20 1.04 -12.42
CA SER A 110 -11.26 2.00 -12.97
C SER A 110 -11.06 3.16 -12.01
N LEU A 111 -9.91 3.84 -12.11
CA LEU A 111 -9.61 5.01 -11.29
C LEU A 111 -9.41 6.23 -12.17
N GLU A 112 -9.86 7.37 -11.67
CA GLU A 112 -9.69 8.67 -12.28
C GLU A 112 -8.95 9.62 -11.33
N LYS A 113 -7.92 10.29 -11.86
CA LYS A 113 -7.25 11.41 -11.18
C LYS A 113 -8.10 12.66 -11.38
N VAL A 114 -8.79 13.10 -10.33
CA VAL A 114 -9.57 14.35 -10.36
C VAL A 114 -8.63 15.55 -10.22
N ASP A 115 -7.69 15.46 -9.28
CA ASP A 115 -6.60 16.41 -9.09
C ASP A 115 -5.37 15.70 -8.46
N GLU A 116 -4.37 16.45 -8.01
CA GLU A 116 -3.14 15.89 -7.44
C GLU A 116 -3.37 15.05 -6.17
N PHE A 117 -4.37 15.39 -5.37
CA PHE A 117 -4.68 14.76 -4.09
C PHE A 117 -6.11 14.19 -4.02
N THR A 118 -6.81 14.11 -5.15
CA THR A 118 -8.16 13.54 -5.23
C THR A 118 -8.19 12.45 -6.31
N VAL A 119 -8.64 11.26 -5.91
CA VAL A 119 -8.82 10.10 -6.81
C VAL A 119 -10.23 9.55 -6.65
N GLN A 120 -10.85 9.19 -7.77
CA GLN A 120 -12.16 8.54 -7.79
C GLN A 120 -12.03 7.10 -8.28
N PHE A 121 -12.64 6.17 -7.54
CA PHE A 121 -12.80 4.78 -7.91
C PHE A 121 -14.19 4.62 -8.53
N HIS A 122 -14.23 4.15 -9.77
CA HIS A 122 -15.45 3.88 -10.53
C HIS A 122 -15.68 2.38 -10.59
N PHE A 123 -16.77 1.92 -9.97
CA PHE A 123 -17.14 0.51 -9.91
C PHE A 123 -18.22 0.17 -10.95
N PRO A 124 -18.22 -1.04 -11.53
CA PRO A 124 -19.27 -1.46 -12.47
C PRO A 124 -20.66 -1.62 -11.80
N LYS A 125 -20.66 -1.88 -10.49
CA LYS A 125 -21.85 -2.09 -9.64
C LYS A 125 -21.60 -1.51 -8.25
N PRO A 126 -22.64 -1.22 -7.45
CA PRO A 126 -22.46 -0.80 -6.06
C PRO A 126 -21.56 -1.78 -5.30
N GLU A 127 -20.53 -1.25 -4.62
CA GLU A 127 -19.50 -2.04 -3.93
C GLU A 127 -19.45 -1.61 -2.45
N GLY A 128 -20.36 -2.17 -1.65
CA GLY A 128 -20.50 -1.82 -0.23
C GLY A 128 -19.29 -2.17 0.63
N LEU A 129 -18.42 -3.08 0.17
CA LEU A 129 -17.18 -3.45 0.87
C LEU A 129 -15.97 -2.67 0.39
N ALA A 130 -16.12 -1.66 -0.49
CA ALA A 130 -15.00 -0.93 -1.09
C ALA A 130 -13.97 -0.47 -0.05
N LEU A 131 -14.40 0.20 1.01
CA LEU A 131 -13.49 0.67 2.05
C LEU A 131 -12.75 -0.46 2.79
N GLY A 132 -13.42 -1.59 3.02
CA GLY A 132 -12.77 -2.76 3.62
C GLY A 132 -11.73 -3.37 2.68
N LYS A 133 -12.02 -3.43 1.38
CA LYS A 133 -11.11 -3.93 0.34
C LYS A 133 -9.91 -3.00 0.11
N LEU A 134 -10.06 -1.69 0.34
CA LEU A 134 -8.95 -0.73 0.29
C LEU A 134 -7.88 -1.00 1.37
N ARG A 135 -8.16 -1.80 2.41
CA ARG A 135 -7.13 -2.28 3.36
C ARG A 135 -6.11 -3.24 2.74
N ALA A 136 -6.37 -3.75 1.54
CA ALA A 136 -5.42 -4.54 0.76
C ALA A 136 -4.69 -3.69 -0.30
N HIS A 137 -4.97 -2.39 -0.39
CA HIS A 137 -4.39 -1.51 -1.40
C HIS A 137 -3.22 -0.71 -0.79
N HIS A 138 -2.04 -1.31 -0.83
CA HIS A 138 -0.82 -0.70 -0.31
C HIS A 138 -0.17 0.22 -1.34
N TYR A 139 0.32 1.37 -0.89
CA TYR A 139 0.94 2.36 -1.76
C TYR A 139 2.46 2.38 -1.61
N ALA A 140 3.14 2.50 -2.74
CA ALA A 140 4.59 2.47 -2.85
C ALA A 140 5.06 3.43 -3.96
N THR A 141 6.36 3.72 -3.97
CA THR A 141 7.01 4.59 -4.95
C THR A 141 6.91 4.03 -6.37
N PHE A 142 7.00 4.89 -7.38
CA PHE A 142 7.08 4.41 -8.78
C PHE A 142 8.27 3.46 -8.98
N GLN A 143 9.41 3.76 -8.35
CA GLN A 143 10.59 2.90 -8.41
C GLN A 143 10.31 1.47 -7.93
N PHE A 144 9.54 1.30 -6.84
CA PHE A 144 9.18 -0.03 -6.35
C PHE A 144 8.41 -0.79 -7.43
N TRP A 145 7.34 -0.20 -7.95
CA TRP A 145 6.48 -0.85 -8.94
C TRP A 145 7.19 -1.13 -10.27
N ASP A 146 8.06 -0.24 -10.72
CA ASP A 146 8.73 -0.36 -12.01
C ASP A 146 9.88 -1.38 -12.00
N LYS A 147 10.56 -1.54 -10.86
CA LYS A 147 11.74 -2.42 -10.75
C LYS A 147 11.47 -3.76 -10.11
N LEU A 148 10.65 -3.80 -9.07
CA LEU A 148 10.50 -4.96 -8.18
C LEU A 148 9.06 -5.48 -8.19
N GLY A 149 8.09 -4.60 -7.91
CA GLY A 149 6.75 -5.00 -7.47
C GLY A 149 6.83 -5.95 -6.28
N PHE A 150 5.84 -6.82 -6.14
CA PHE A 150 5.89 -7.93 -5.16
C PHE A 150 6.76 -9.10 -5.65
N GLY A 151 7.66 -8.88 -6.62
CA GLY A 151 8.44 -9.94 -7.25
C GLY A 151 7.75 -10.56 -8.47
N TYR A 152 6.49 -10.24 -8.76
CA TYR A 152 5.77 -10.76 -9.93
C TYR A 152 6.44 -10.44 -11.27
N ARG A 153 7.13 -9.30 -11.41
CA ARG A 153 7.88 -8.99 -12.65
C ARG A 153 8.99 -10.01 -12.92
N LYS A 154 9.50 -10.63 -11.86
CA LYS A 154 10.57 -11.63 -11.91
C LYS A 154 10.03 -13.07 -11.85
N LEU A 155 8.96 -13.30 -11.09
CA LEU A 155 8.51 -14.63 -10.67
C LEU A 155 7.11 -15.01 -11.18
N GLY A 156 6.35 -14.07 -11.75
CA GLY A 156 5.00 -14.33 -12.25
C GLY A 156 3.96 -14.59 -11.16
N THR A 157 4.23 -14.18 -9.91
CA THR A 157 3.32 -14.32 -8.75
C THR A 157 3.25 -13.01 -7.97
N ALA A 158 2.05 -12.65 -7.51
CA ALA A 158 1.81 -11.47 -6.67
C ALA A 158 2.07 -11.70 -5.18
N GLU A 159 2.48 -12.91 -4.77
CA GLU A 159 3.01 -13.12 -3.43
C GLU A 159 4.29 -12.29 -3.26
N GLY A 160 4.41 -11.57 -2.14
CA GLY A 160 5.58 -10.75 -1.87
C GLY A 160 6.85 -11.58 -1.75
N HIS A 161 7.67 -11.57 -2.79
CA HIS A 161 9.04 -12.09 -2.75
C HIS A 161 10.01 -10.92 -2.65
N TRP A 162 10.26 -10.49 -1.41
CA TRP A 162 11.23 -9.45 -1.06
C TRP A 162 12.66 -10.00 -1.09
#